data_AF-A0A348VF23-F1
#
_entry.id   AF-A0A348VF23-F1
#
_cell.length_a   1.000
_cell.length_b   1.000
_cell.length_c   1.000
_cell.angle_alpha   90.00
_cell.angle_beta   90.00
_cell.angle_gamma   90.00
#
_symmetry.space_group_name_H-M   'P 1'
#
loop_
_entity.id
_entity.type
_entity.pdbx_description
1 polymer ?
#
loop_
_entity_poly.entity_id
_entity_poly.type
_entity_poly.pdbx_seq_one_letter_code
_entity_poly.pdbx_strand_id
1 'polypeptide(L)'
;MTIENILGAFFLLLLPLFFTFVGLFLVGVFQWLGSLSKPTHQHVPFWKPFTDVVAFFKEPSTDLGWLPNVLFVLALAVPVFLVWLLPFASVPTMAVHGDLLVVSFGLFASTLLMDLAERTLRETSDNCQHAHGWSVWAVDLSLILVAFVVAATVGSLKLIDIVNMQWGDILSGSSPSALSFKDWLIGKLPLAGLLGIVSLGVYLANITQLFRQQYLESFHNGASKYAGMKLLTFSLNVAVRLILYSILFLGPGSVLVTTLKVLIAFVPAALVGMLVSMVSSAKLMVYLNTLLVVLSFISLVFTSL
;
A
#
# COMPACT_ATOMS: atom_id res chain seq x y z
N MET A 1 20.27 12.34 -28.23
CA MET A 1 19.15 11.69 -27.53
C MET A 1 18.75 10.48 -28.36
N THR A 2 19.07 9.27 -27.92
CA THR A 2 18.84 8.03 -28.68
C THR A 2 17.40 7.54 -28.50
N ILE A 3 16.87 6.82 -29.49
CA ILE A 3 15.50 6.24 -29.47
C ILE A 3 15.28 5.37 -28.22
N GLU A 4 16.33 4.69 -27.75
CA GLU A 4 16.34 3.90 -26.51
C GLU A 4 16.06 4.75 -25.25
N ASN A 5 16.57 5.98 -25.19
CA ASN A 5 16.34 6.88 -24.05
C ASN A 5 14.88 7.39 -24.03
N ILE A 6 14.27 7.58 -25.21
CA ILE A 6 12.87 8.02 -25.34
C ILE A 6 11.93 6.89 -24.94
N LEU A 7 12.20 5.66 -25.39
CA LEU A 7 11.44 4.47 -24.99
C LEU A 7 11.57 4.20 -23.49
N GLY A 8 12.78 4.29 -22.93
CA GLY A 8 13.02 4.15 -21.50
C GLY A 8 12.25 5.17 -20.66
N ALA A 9 12.24 6.44 -21.07
CA ALA A 9 11.44 7.49 -20.40
C ALA A 9 9.93 7.24 -20.50
N PHE A 10 9.45 6.72 -21.64
CA PHE A 10 8.05 6.37 -21.81
C PHE A 10 7.60 5.21 -20.90
N PHE A 11 8.44 4.17 -20.77
CA PHE A 11 8.18 3.08 -19.83
C PHE A 11 8.17 3.56 -18.38
N LEU A 12 9.05 4.48 -18.00
CA LEU A 12 9.06 5.08 -16.66
C LEU A 12 7.78 5.88 -16.38
N LEU A 13 7.29 6.65 -17.35
CA LEU A 13 6.02 7.38 -17.21
C LEU A 13 4.81 6.46 -17.05
N LEU A 14 4.80 5.32 -17.73
CA LEU A 14 3.69 4.36 -17.66
C LEU A 14 3.69 3.49 -16.40
N LEU A 15 4.83 3.39 -15.71
CA LEU A 15 4.98 2.48 -14.58
C LEU A 15 4.05 2.83 -13.39
N PRO A 16 3.95 4.09 -12.93
CA PRO A 16 2.98 4.46 -11.89
C PRO A 16 1.55 4.23 -12.35
N LEU A 17 1.23 4.54 -13.62
CA LEU A 17 -0.11 4.32 -14.17
C LEU A 17 -0.48 2.84 -14.13
N PHE A 18 0.42 1.96 -14.57
CA PHE A 18 0.24 0.51 -14.49
C PHE A 18 -0.06 0.05 -13.06
N PHE A 19 0.72 0.50 -12.07
CA PHE A 19 0.47 0.13 -10.68
C PHE A 19 -0.74 0.81 -10.04
N THR A 20 -1.19 1.95 -10.56
CA THR A 20 -2.49 2.52 -10.22
C THR A 20 -3.63 1.60 -10.68
N PHE A 21 -3.56 1.05 -11.90
CA PHE A 21 -4.53 0.04 -12.36
C PHE A 21 -4.52 -1.21 -11.50
N VAL A 22 -3.33 -1.72 -11.14
CA VAL A 22 -3.20 -2.86 -10.22
C VAL A 22 -3.84 -2.52 -8.87
N GLY A 23 -3.54 -1.35 -8.30
CA GLY A 23 -4.12 -0.89 -7.04
C GLY A 23 -5.64 -0.82 -7.06
N LEU A 24 -6.22 -0.21 -8.11
CA LEU A 24 -7.68 -0.11 -8.29
C LEU A 24 -8.32 -1.50 -8.38
N PHE A 25 -7.67 -2.42 -9.11
CA PHE A 25 -8.12 -3.80 -9.20
C PHE A 25 -8.10 -4.49 -7.83
N LEU A 26 -7.01 -4.37 -7.06
CA LEU A 26 -6.89 -4.97 -5.73
C LEU A 26 -7.93 -4.43 -4.75
N VAL A 27 -8.12 -3.11 -4.71
CA VAL A 27 -9.17 -2.48 -3.90
C VAL A 27 -10.55 -2.98 -4.31
N GLY A 28 -10.80 -3.08 -5.61
CA GLY A 28 -12.06 -3.59 -6.16
C GLY A 28 -12.34 -5.04 -5.81
N VAL A 29 -11.34 -5.91 -5.93
CA VAL A 29 -11.43 -7.32 -5.52
C VAL A 29 -11.71 -7.42 -4.02
N PHE A 30 -11.01 -6.64 -3.18
CA PHE A 30 -11.24 -6.65 -1.74
C PHE A 30 -12.67 -6.20 -1.38
N GLN A 31 -13.16 -5.12 -2.00
CA GLN A 31 -14.55 -4.65 -1.82
C GLN A 31 -15.57 -5.69 -2.29
N TRP A 32 -15.33 -6.32 -3.43
CA TRP A 32 -16.17 -7.39 -3.96
C TRP A 32 -16.22 -8.58 -3.00
N LEU A 33 -15.08 -9.08 -2.53
CA LEU A 33 -14.98 -10.17 -1.56
C LEU A 33 -15.74 -9.83 -0.27
N GLY A 34 -15.58 -8.62 0.26
CA GLY A 34 -16.32 -8.15 1.45
C GLY A 34 -17.83 -8.08 1.22
N SER A 35 -18.28 -7.83 -0.01
CA SER A 35 -19.70 -7.80 -0.38
C SER A 35 -20.34 -9.18 -0.54
N LEU A 36 -19.55 -10.25 -0.70
CA LEU A 36 -20.06 -11.62 -0.83
C LEU A 36 -20.80 -12.09 0.43
N SER A 37 -20.45 -11.55 1.60
CA SER A 37 -21.15 -11.82 2.86
C SER A 37 -22.53 -11.15 2.96
N LYS A 38 -22.86 -10.25 2.02
CA LYS A 38 -24.11 -9.49 2.00
C LYS A 38 -25.13 -10.10 1.04
N PRO A 39 -26.43 -9.74 1.18
CA PRO A 39 -27.45 -10.11 0.21
C PRO A 39 -27.07 -9.69 -1.22
N THR A 40 -27.48 -10.47 -2.22
CA THR A 40 -27.06 -10.35 -3.63
C THR A 40 -27.31 -8.97 -4.25
N HIS A 41 -28.35 -8.27 -3.80
CA HIS A 41 -28.68 -6.91 -4.26
C HIS A 41 -27.70 -5.83 -3.76
N GLN A 42 -26.80 -6.16 -2.82
CA GLN A 42 -25.78 -5.27 -2.25
C GLN A 42 -24.36 -5.65 -2.72
N HIS A 43 -24.25 -6.57 -3.68
CA HIS A 43 -22.97 -6.99 -4.23
C HIS A 43 -22.38 -5.85 -5.05
N VAL A 44 -21.11 -5.56 -4.78
CA VAL A 44 -20.35 -4.52 -5.48
C VAL A 44 -19.45 -5.21 -6.49
N PRO A 45 -19.54 -4.92 -7.79
CA PRO A 45 -18.67 -5.54 -8.77
C PRO A 45 -17.22 -5.10 -8.54
N PHE A 46 -16.26 -5.98 -8.79
CA PHE A 46 -14.84 -5.69 -8.58
C PHE A 46 -14.33 -4.53 -9.45
N TRP A 47 -14.98 -4.24 -10.57
CA TRP A 47 -14.60 -3.11 -11.43
C TRP A 47 -15.16 -1.76 -10.97
N LYS A 48 -15.97 -1.72 -9.90
CA LYS A 48 -16.60 -0.48 -9.41
C LYS A 48 -15.61 0.66 -9.14
N PRO A 49 -14.42 0.45 -8.54
CA PRO A 49 -13.46 1.53 -8.34
C PRO A 49 -13.04 2.22 -9.64
N PHE A 50 -12.95 1.50 -10.77
CA PHE A 50 -12.62 2.11 -12.06
C PHE A 50 -13.73 3.05 -12.53
N THR A 51 -14.99 2.62 -12.42
CA THR A 51 -16.13 3.45 -12.80
C THR A 51 -16.29 4.65 -11.86
N ASP A 52 -16.03 4.46 -10.57
CA ASP A 52 -16.11 5.50 -9.54
C ASP A 52 -15.05 6.58 -9.78
N VAL A 53 -13.80 6.22 -10.09
CA VAL A 53 -12.75 7.19 -10.47
C VAL A 53 -13.24 8.04 -11.66
N VAL A 54 -13.71 7.40 -12.74
CA VAL A 54 -14.14 8.12 -13.95
C VAL A 54 -15.36 9.01 -13.67
N ALA A 55 -16.30 8.56 -12.84
CA ALA A 55 -17.46 9.34 -12.45
C ALA A 55 -17.06 10.58 -11.61
N PHE A 56 -16.21 10.39 -10.60
CA PHE A 56 -15.79 11.46 -9.70
C PHE A 56 -14.98 12.56 -10.42
N PHE A 57 -14.24 12.23 -11.48
CA PHE A 57 -13.53 13.26 -12.27
C PHE A 57 -14.45 14.03 -13.24
N LYS A 58 -15.65 13.52 -13.54
CA LYS A 58 -16.60 14.18 -14.46
C LYS A 58 -17.51 15.18 -13.76
N GLU A 59 -17.67 15.09 -12.44
CA GLU A 59 -18.56 15.97 -11.69
C GLU A 59 -17.85 17.28 -11.30
N PRO A 60 -18.33 18.45 -11.76
CA PRO A 60 -17.76 19.73 -11.36
C PRO A 60 -18.13 20.02 -9.91
N SER A 61 -17.12 20.15 -9.07
CA SER A 61 -17.26 20.45 -7.64
C SER A 61 -16.82 21.88 -7.33
N THR A 62 -17.46 22.49 -6.33
CA THR A 62 -17.06 23.78 -5.74
C THR A 62 -15.62 23.76 -5.24
N ASP A 63 -14.86 24.82 -5.53
CA ASP A 63 -13.48 24.95 -5.08
C ASP A 63 -13.43 25.26 -3.58
N LEU A 64 -12.73 24.42 -2.82
CA LEU A 64 -12.64 24.48 -1.35
C LEU A 64 -11.35 25.18 -0.88
N GLY A 65 -10.63 25.84 -1.79
CA GLY A 65 -9.42 26.61 -1.52
C GLY A 65 -8.12 25.95 -2.00
N TRP A 66 -7.02 26.71 -2.00
CA TRP A 66 -5.74 26.26 -2.54
C TRP A 66 -5.05 25.19 -1.69
N LEU A 67 -5.22 25.23 -0.35
CA LEU A 67 -4.51 24.34 0.56
C LEU A 67 -4.96 22.86 0.41
N PRO A 68 -6.26 22.51 0.42
CA PRO A 68 -6.69 21.14 0.13
C PRO A 68 -6.25 20.65 -1.26
N ASN A 69 -6.30 21.52 -2.28
CA ASN A 69 -5.82 21.19 -3.63
C ASN A 69 -4.35 20.74 -3.60
N VAL A 70 -3.48 21.55 -2.97
CA VAL A 70 -2.04 21.23 -2.86
C VAL A 70 -1.82 19.94 -2.07
N LEU A 71 -2.50 19.75 -0.94
CA LEU A 71 -2.33 18.58 -0.10
C LEU A 71 -2.74 17.28 -0.81
N PHE A 72 -3.88 17.24 -1.51
CA PHE A 72 -4.29 16.04 -2.25
C PHE A 72 -3.37 15.75 -3.45
N VAL A 73 -2.89 16.77 -4.16
CA VAL A 73 -1.95 16.60 -5.27
C VAL A 73 -0.62 16.06 -4.76
N LEU A 74 -0.09 16.61 -3.67
CA LEU A 74 1.14 16.12 -3.05
C LEU A 74 0.96 14.69 -2.53
N ALA A 75 -0.17 14.40 -1.89
CA ALA A 75 -0.48 13.06 -1.39
C ALA A 75 -0.47 12.01 -2.51
N LEU A 76 -0.97 12.33 -3.70
CA LEU A 76 -0.92 11.45 -4.88
C LEU A 76 0.48 11.39 -5.51
N ALA A 77 1.17 12.54 -5.60
CA ALA A 77 2.49 12.63 -6.22
C ALA A 77 3.52 11.77 -5.50
N VAL A 78 3.49 11.72 -4.16
CA VAL A 78 4.43 10.94 -3.36
C VAL A 78 4.49 9.46 -3.79
N PRO A 79 3.42 8.66 -3.73
CA PRO A 79 3.48 7.26 -4.14
C PRO A 79 3.79 7.08 -5.63
N VAL A 80 3.48 8.05 -6.50
CA VAL A 80 3.93 8.05 -7.90
C VAL A 80 5.46 8.10 -7.98
N PHE A 81 6.10 9.03 -7.25
CA PHE A 81 7.56 9.11 -7.18
C PHE A 81 8.18 7.85 -6.56
N LEU A 82 7.54 7.29 -5.53
CA LEU A 82 8.06 6.09 -4.87
C LEU A 82 8.13 4.89 -5.81
N VAL A 83 7.16 4.72 -6.73
CA VAL A 83 7.21 3.66 -7.75
C VAL A 83 8.51 3.71 -8.56
N TRP A 84 9.00 4.91 -8.88
CA TRP A 84 10.26 5.08 -9.62
C TRP A 84 11.51 4.79 -8.80
N LEU A 85 11.41 4.72 -7.47
CA LEU A 85 12.51 4.35 -6.58
C LEU A 85 12.58 2.84 -6.33
N LEU A 86 11.58 2.07 -6.76
CA LEU A 86 11.55 0.62 -6.52
C LEU A 86 12.42 -0.12 -7.55
N PRO A 87 13.22 -1.11 -7.10
CA PRO A 87 14.06 -1.92 -7.98
C PRO A 87 13.22 -2.96 -8.74
N PHE A 88 13.07 -2.77 -10.06
CA PHE A 88 12.52 -3.77 -10.97
C PHE A 88 13.63 -4.29 -11.90
N ALA A 89 13.73 -5.60 -12.06
CA ALA A 89 14.78 -6.20 -12.90
C ALA A 89 14.62 -5.89 -14.40
N SER A 90 13.39 -5.59 -14.85
CA SER A 90 13.05 -5.42 -16.27
C SER A 90 12.96 -3.96 -16.73
N VAL A 91 13.08 -2.98 -15.83
CA VAL A 91 12.93 -1.56 -16.18
C VAL A 91 14.01 -0.76 -15.44
N PRO A 92 14.77 0.11 -16.15
CA PRO A 92 15.77 0.97 -15.51
C PRO A 92 15.06 2.08 -14.74
N THR A 93 14.83 1.87 -13.44
CA THR A 93 14.25 2.86 -12.53
C THR A 93 15.32 3.68 -11.81
N MET A 94 14.92 4.70 -11.05
CA MET A 94 15.80 5.46 -10.16
C MET A 94 16.13 4.67 -8.87
N ALA A 95 16.09 3.34 -8.90
CA ALA A 95 16.29 2.47 -7.75
C ALA A 95 17.66 2.61 -7.08
N VAL A 96 18.65 3.18 -7.79
CA VAL A 96 19.97 3.53 -7.21
C VAL A 96 19.81 4.54 -6.06
N HIS A 97 18.77 5.38 -6.11
CA HIS A 97 18.41 6.33 -5.06
C HIS A 97 17.29 5.80 -4.14
N GLY A 98 16.83 4.55 -4.37
CA GLY A 98 15.80 3.89 -3.60
C GLY A 98 16.34 3.38 -2.27
N ASP A 99 16.04 4.12 -1.21
CA ASP A 99 16.29 3.71 0.18
C ASP A 99 14.98 3.27 0.83
N LEU A 100 15.06 2.22 1.65
CA LEU A 100 13.95 1.73 2.45
C LEU A 100 13.32 2.82 3.31
N LEU A 101 14.12 3.73 3.87
CA LEU A 101 13.63 4.88 4.64
C LEU A 101 12.76 5.79 3.78
N VAL A 102 13.25 6.17 2.59
CA VAL A 102 12.56 7.08 1.68
C VAL A 102 11.23 6.48 1.25
N VAL A 103 11.21 5.19 0.91
CA VAL A 103 9.96 4.53 0.48
C VAL A 103 8.98 4.37 1.65
N SER A 104 9.44 3.92 2.82
CA SER A 104 8.55 3.65 3.95
C SER A 104 7.98 4.95 4.55
N PHE A 105 8.82 5.96 4.78
CA PHE A 105 8.37 7.26 5.25
C PHE A 105 7.62 8.06 4.18
N GLY A 106 7.93 7.87 2.89
CA GLY A 106 7.13 8.45 1.81
C GLY A 106 5.70 7.91 1.80
N LEU A 107 5.52 6.59 1.97
CA LEU A 107 4.19 5.98 2.06
C LEU A 107 3.40 6.49 3.26
N PHE A 108 4.08 6.65 4.41
CA PHE A 108 3.49 7.25 5.61
C PHE A 108 3.13 8.74 5.38
N ALA A 109 4.01 9.51 4.75
CA ALA A 109 3.78 10.92 4.43
C ALA A 109 2.59 11.10 3.48
N SER A 110 2.43 10.23 2.47
CA SER A 110 1.25 10.23 1.59
C SER A 110 -0.04 10.05 2.39
N THR A 111 -0.07 9.08 3.32
CA THR A 111 -1.22 8.86 4.21
C THR A 111 -1.50 10.07 5.11
N LEU A 112 -0.45 10.67 5.69
CA LEU A 112 -0.56 11.87 6.53
C LEU A 112 -1.10 13.07 5.76
N LEU A 113 -0.62 13.30 4.53
CA LEU A 113 -1.10 14.37 3.67
C LEU A 113 -2.57 14.20 3.31
N MET A 114 -3.02 12.95 3.08
CA MET A 114 -4.46 12.67 2.88
C MET A 114 -5.27 12.98 4.15
N ASP A 115 -4.85 12.50 5.32
CA ASP A 115 -5.56 12.76 6.58
C ASP A 115 -5.61 14.26 6.89
N LEU A 116 -4.51 14.98 6.70
CA LEU A 116 -4.46 16.43 6.86
C LEU A 116 -5.40 17.14 5.87
N ALA A 117 -5.40 16.74 4.61
CA ALA A 117 -6.29 17.29 3.60
C ALA A 117 -7.76 17.08 3.98
N GLU A 118 -8.11 15.90 4.50
CA GLU A 118 -9.48 15.60 4.96
C GLU A 118 -9.89 16.46 6.16
N ARG A 119 -8.99 16.68 7.12
CA ARG A 119 -9.25 17.55 8.26
C ARG A 119 -9.41 19.00 7.84
N THR A 120 -8.68 19.47 6.83
CA THR A 120 -8.89 20.84 6.30
C THR A 120 -10.25 21.01 5.61
N LEU A 121 -10.93 19.93 5.23
CA LEU A 121 -12.24 19.96 4.60
C LEU A 121 -13.41 19.83 5.58
N ARG A 122 -13.18 19.36 6.81
CA ARG A 122 -14.23 19.15 7.82
C ARG A 122 -13.99 20.11 9.00
N GLU A 123 -14.88 21.08 9.19
CA GLU A 123 -14.81 22.05 10.30
C GLU A 123 -15.08 21.47 11.70
N THR A 124 -15.26 20.15 11.87
CA THR A 124 -15.67 19.55 13.15
C THR A 124 -14.66 18.54 13.71
N SER A 125 -14.12 18.90 14.88
CA SER A 125 -13.28 18.11 15.76
C SER A 125 -14.09 17.05 16.52
N ASP A 126 -14.42 15.93 15.88
CA ASP A 126 -15.05 14.81 16.58
C ASP A 126 -14.01 13.79 17.06
N ASN A 127 -14.13 13.36 18.32
CA ASN A 127 -13.25 12.36 18.97
C ASN A 127 -13.15 11.02 18.20
N CYS A 128 -14.15 10.69 17.37
CA CYS A 128 -14.10 9.52 16.50
C CYS A 128 -13.02 9.61 15.41
N GLN A 129 -12.63 10.83 14.99
CA GLN A 129 -11.57 11.04 14.00
C GLN A 129 -10.18 10.77 14.59
N HIS A 130 -9.94 11.09 15.86
CA HIS A 130 -8.65 10.86 16.52
C HIS A 130 -8.33 9.36 16.69
N ALA A 131 -9.33 8.56 17.07
CA ALA A 131 -9.17 7.11 17.17
C ALA A 131 -8.89 6.47 15.79
N HIS A 132 -9.45 7.05 14.72
CA HIS A 132 -9.24 6.58 13.36
C HIS A 132 -7.86 6.96 12.81
N GLY A 133 -7.39 8.20 13.01
CA GLY A 133 -6.03 8.62 12.65
C GLY A 133 -4.96 7.73 13.28
N TRP A 134 -5.10 7.38 14.56
CA TRP A 134 -4.19 6.44 15.23
C TRP A 134 -4.19 5.05 14.56
N SER A 135 -5.36 4.52 14.19
CA SER A 135 -5.46 3.20 13.57
C SER A 135 -4.72 3.11 12.23
N VAL A 136 -4.72 4.18 11.45
CA VAL A 136 -4.03 4.24 10.16
C VAL A 136 -2.52 4.41 10.37
N TRP A 137 -2.10 5.28 11.28
CA TRP A 137 -0.67 5.53 11.55
C TRP A 137 0.03 4.35 12.20
N ALA A 138 -0.65 3.64 13.10
CA ALA A 138 -0.08 2.48 13.78
C ALA A 138 0.22 1.33 12.80
N VAL A 139 -0.60 1.15 11.76
CA VAL A 139 -0.34 0.16 10.71
C VAL A 139 0.88 0.54 9.88
N ASP A 140 0.99 1.80 9.46
CA ASP A 140 2.17 2.28 8.73
C ASP A 140 3.44 2.16 9.59
N LEU A 141 3.37 2.47 10.88
CA LEU A 141 4.47 2.29 11.83
C LEU A 141 4.89 0.82 11.96
N SER A 142 3.93 -0.10 12.03
CA SER A 142 4.23 -1.53 12.07
C SER A 142 4.91 -2.02 10.79
N LEU A 143 4.45 -1.57 9.62
CA LEU A 143 5.10 -1.87 8.34
C LEU A 143 6.53 -1.33 8.27
N ILE A 144 6.77 -0.12 8.79
CA ILE A 144 8.12 0.46 8.91
C ILE A 144 9.00 -0.41 9.81
N LEU A 145 8.49 -0.83 10.98
CA LEU A 145 9.25 -1.70 11.90
C LEU A 145 9.60 -3.04 11.24
N VAL A 146 8.64 -3.68 10.55
CA VAL A 146 8.85 -4.92 9.79
C VAL A 146 9.90 -4.73 8.70
N ALA A 147 9.89 -3.60 8.00
CA ALA A 147 10.90 -3.26 7.01
C ALA A 147 12.31 -3.13 7.65
N PHE A 148 12.41 -2.52 8.83
CA PHE A 148 13.67 -2.46 9.56
C PHE A 148 14.19 -3.83 10.00
N VAL A 149 13.32 -4.81 10.27
CA VAL A 149 13.77 -6.19 10.55
C VAL A 149 14.56 -6.75 9.35
N VAL A 150 14.05 -6.51 8.14
CA VAL A 150 14.72 -6.92 6.91
C VAL A 150 16.04 -6.16 6.73
N ALA A 151 16.04 -4.85 6.92
CA ALA A 151 17.27 -4.06 6.83
C ALA A 151 18.34 -4.48 7.85
N ALA A 152 17.95 -4.78 9.09
CA ALA A 152 18.86 -5.28 10.11
C ALA A 152 19.47 -6.64 9.73
N THR A 153 18.66 -7.52 9.15
CA THR A 153 19.11 -8.84 8.69
C THR A 153 20.08 -8.75 7.51
N VAL A 154 19.81 -7.84 6.57
CA VAL A 154 20.64 -7.63 5.37
C VAL A 154 21.89 -6.79 5.68
N GLY A 155 21.82 -5.92 6.70
CA GLY A 155 22.86 -4.95 7.02
C GLY A 155 22.89 -3.73 6.09
N SER A 156 21.82 -3.48 5.32
CA SER A 156 21.71 -2.33 4.41
C SER A 156 20.28 -1.79 4.33
N LEU A 157 20.17 -0.47 4.16
CA LEU A 157 18.92 0.24 3.91
C LEU A 157 18.64 0.42 2.41
N LYS A 158 19.63 0.18 1.54
CA LYS A 158 19.42 0.29 0.09
C LYS A 158 18.58 -0.86 -0.41
N LEU A 159 17.51 -0.55 -1.14
CA LEU A 159 16.61 -1.57 -1.68
C LEU A 159 17.32 -2.52 -2.66
N ILE A 160 18.32 -2.01 -3.38
CA ILE A 160 19.14 -2.82 -4.30
C ILE A 160 19.94 -3.88 -3.53
N ASP A 161 20.52 -3.55 -2.38
CA ASP A 161 21.33 -4.50 -1.62
C ASP A 161 20.44 -5.63 -1.05
N ILE A 162 19.25 -5.28 -0.56
CA ILE A 162 18.23 -6.23 -0.10
C ILE A 162 17.81 -7.18 -1.24
N VAL A 163 17.60 -6.63 -2.43
CA VAL A 163 17.27 -7.39 -3.64
C VAL A 163 18.41 -8.31 -4.07
N ASN A 164 19.65 -7.84 -4.01
CA ASN A 164 20.83 -8.58 -4.42
C ASN A 164 21.14 -9.74 -3.46
N MET A 165 20.97 -9.55 -2.15
CA MET A 165 21.11 -10.62 -1.17
C MET A 165 20.17 -11.79 -1.50
N GLN A 166 18.92 -11.49 -1.89
CA GLN A 166 17.93 -12.50 -2.25
C GLN A 166 18.24 -13.17 -3.61
N TRP A 167 18.83 -12.47 -4.58
CA TRP A 167 19.33 -13.09 -5.82
C TRP A 167 20.51 -14.04 -5.56
N GLY A 168 21.45 -13.66 -4.69
CA GLY A 168 22.64 -14.47 -4.38
C GLY A 168 22.26 -15.83 -3.80
N ASP A 169 21.25 -15.87 -2.93
CA ASP A 169 20.69 -17.10 -2.38
C ASP A 169 20.00 -17.96 -3.47
N ILE A 170 19.23 -17.34 -4.38
CA ILE A 170 18.53 -18.05 -5.47
C ILE A 170 19.51 -18.64 -6.50
N LEU A 171 20.59 -17.94 -6.82
CA LEU A 171 21.59 -18.36 -7.80
C LEU A 171 22.56 -19.42 -7.28
N SER A 172 22.73 -19.52 -5.95
CA SER A 172 23.60 -20.53 -5.32
C SER A 172 22.88 -21.84 -4.98
N GLY A 173 21.54 -21.89 -5.10
CA GLY A 173 20.74 -23.09 -4.93
C GLY A 173 20.88 -24.11 -6.08
N SER A 174 20.78 -25.39 -5.77
CA SER A 174 20.89 -26.50 -6.75
C SER A 174 19.72 -26.58 -7.75
N SER A 175 18.69 -25.77 -7.59
CA SER A 175 17.63 -25.53 -8.59
C SER A 175 17.17 -24.06 -8.53
N PRO A 176 17.62 -23.18 -9.44
CA PRO A 176 17.28 -21.76 -9.41
C PRO A 176 15.83 -21.58 -9.87
N SER A 177 14.88 -21.71 -8.93
CA SER A 177 13.48 -21.37 -9.19
C SER A 177 13.16 -20.03 -8.52
N ALA A 178 12.71 -19.07 -9.32
CA ALA A 178 12.32 -17.73 -8.88
C ALA A 178 11.11 -17.72 -7.90
N LEU A 179 10.61 -18.91 -7.53
CA LEU A 179 9.44 -19.18 -6.68
C LEU A 179 9.78 -20.08 -5.48
N SER A 180 11.07 -20.36 -5.22
CA SER A 180 11.49 -21.17 -4.07
C SER A 180 11.31 -20.40 -2.75
N PHE A 181 10.33 -20.82 -1.95
CA PHE A 181 10.04 -20.24 -0.63
C PHE A 181 11.22 -20.32 0.36
N LYS A 182 12.14 -21.28 0.16
CA LYS A 182 13.29 -21.52 1.03
C LYS A 182 14.38 -20.43 0.88
N ASP A 183 14.45 -19.82 -0.30
CA ASP A 183 15.49 -18.84 -0.64
C ASP A 183 15.00 -17.39 -0.42
N TRP A 184 13.74 -17.24 -0.02
CA TRP A 184 13.10 -15.96 0.27
C TRP A 184 13.26 -15.55 1.73
N LEU A 185 13.35 -14.22 1.97
CA LEU A 185 13.45 -13.70 3.34
C LEU A 185 12.22 -14.03 4.19
N ILE A 186 11.06 -14.30 3.59
CA ILE A 186 9.88 -14.77 4.33
C ILE A 186 10.13 -16.09 5.07
N GLY A 187 10.94 -16.99 4.51
CA GLY A 187 11.31 -18.25 5.15
C GLY A 187 12.33 -18.08 6.28
N LYS A 188 13.20 -17.07 6.18
CA LYS A 188 14.22 -16.73 7.18
C LYS A 188 13.66 -15.88 8.33
N LEU A 189 12.68 -15.02 8.04
CA LEU A 189 12.05 -14.09 8.97
C LEU A 189 10.52 -14.32 9.02
N PRO A 190 10.05 -15.51 9.42
CA PRO A 190 8.63 -15.86 9.34
C PRO A 190 7.73 -14.97 10.21
N LEU A 191 8.23 -14.54 11.38
CA LEU A 191 7.50 -13.63 12.26
C LEU A 191 7.28 -12.26 11.61
N ALA A 192 8.36 -11.64 11.09
CA ALA A 192 8.27 -10.35 10.42
C ALA A 192 7.45 -10.42 9.14
N GLY A 193 7.61 -11.50 8.36
CA GLY A 193 6.80 -11.77 7.18
C GLY A 193 5.30 -11.86 7.51
N LEU A 194 4.94 -12.58 8.57
CA LEU A 194 3.55 -12.70 9.04
C LEU A 194 3.00 -11.36 9.54
N LEU A 195 3.77 -10.64 10.36
CA LEU A 195 3.37 -9.31 10.85
C LEU A 195 3.15 -8.32 9.70
N GLY A 196 3.97 -8.37 8.65
CA GLY A 196 3.76 -7.58 7.44
C GLY A 196 2.45 -7.91 6.72
N ILE A 197 2.10 -9.19 6.54
CA ILE A 197 0.80 -9.60 5.95
C ILE A 197 -0.37 -9.12 6.81
N VAL A 198 -0.29 -9.31 8.13
CA VAL A 198 -1.36 -8.88 9.04
C VAL A 198 -1.53 -7.36 8.97
N SER A 199 -0.42 -6.61 8.96
CA SER A 199 -0.43 -5.15 8.82
C SER A 199 -1.09 -4.70 7.51
N LEU A 200 -0.72 -5.32 6.39
CA LEU A 200 -1.34 -5.06 5.09
C LEU A 200 -2.84 -5.37 5.09
N GLY A 201 -3.26 -6.46 5.75
CA GLY A 201 -4.66 -6.81 5.90
C GLY A 201 -5.44 -5.78 6.71
N VAL A 202 -4.89 -5.33 7.85
CA VAL A 202 -5.50 -4.28 8.67
C VAL A 202 -5.54 -2.95 7.91
N TYR A 203 -4.50 -2.62 7.12
CA TYR A 203 -4.49 -1.45 6.24
C TYR A 203 -5.64 -1.47 5.23
N LEU A 204 -5.84 -2.60 4.55
CA LEU A 204 -6.95 -2.80 3.60
C LEU A 204 -8.31 -2.63 4.29
N ALA A 205 -8.47 -3.18 5.50
CA ALA A 205 -9.69 -3.03 6.28
C ALA A 205 -9.98 -1.57 6.67
N ASN A 206 -8.95 -0.82 7.09
CA ASN A 206 -9.08 0.60 7.45
C ASN A 206 -9.52 1.47 6.26
N ILE A 207 -8.88 1.27 5.09
CA ILE A 207 -9.18 2.06 3.89
C ILE A 207 -10.58 1.76 3.34
N THR A 208 -11.02 0.52 3.38
CA THR A 208 -12.35 0.17 2.86
C THR A 208 -13.49 0.64 3.77
N GLN A 209 -13.25 0.77 5.08
CA GLN A 209 -14.17 1.46 5.98
C GLN A 209 -14.30 2.95 5.63
N LEU A 210 -13.18 3.63 5.32
CA LEU A 210 -13.17 5.03 4.84
C LEU A 210 -13.98 5.21 3.57
N PHE A 211 -13.81 4.33 2.58
CA PHE A 211 -14.60 4.39 1.35
C PHE A 211 -16.09 4.16 1.60
N ARG A 212 -16.46 3.27 2.52
CA ARG A 212 -17.87 3.05 2.86
C ARG A 212 -18.50 4.29 3.50
N GLN A 213 -17.78 4.95 4.41
CA GLN A 213 -18.23 6.20 5.03
C GLN A 213 -18.28 7.36 4.03
N GLN A 214 -17.24 7.54 3.21
CA GLN A 214 -17.20 8.61 2.20
C GLN A 214 -18.24 8.40 1.08
N TYR A 215 -18.50 7.16 0.66
CA TYR A 215 -19.57 6.89 -0.30
C TYR A 215 -20.94 7.30 0.28
N LEU A 216 -21.22 6.93 1.53
CA LEU A 216 -22.46 7.32 2.21
C LEU A 216 -22.59 8.85 2.36
N GLU A 217 -21.50 9.54 2.71
CA GLU A 217 -21.47 11.00 2.82
C GLU A 217 -21.55 11.71 1.46
N SER A 218 -20.89 11.19 0.42
CA SER A 218 -20.93 11.75 -0.94
C SER A 218 -22.32 11.62 -1.58
N PHE A 219 -23.07 10.57 -1.24
CA PHE A 219 -24.48 10.44 -1.61
C PHE A 219 -25.37 11.52 -0.98
N HIS A 220 -24.96 12.10 0.15
CA HIS A 220 -25.72 13.12 0.86
C HIS A 220 -25.26 14.55 0.54
N ASN A 221 -23.99 14.76 0.15
CA ASN A 221 -23.39 16.10 0.01
C ASN A 221 -22.85 16.44 -1.39
N GLY A 222 -23.15 15.65 -2.42
CA GLY A 222 -22.55 15.81 -3.74
C GLY A 222 -21.11 15.30 -3.74
N ALA A 223 -20.66 14.65 -4.82
CA ALA A 223 -19.33 14.06 -4.85
C ALA A 223 -18.25 15.10 -4.53
N SER A 224 -17.49 14.88 -3.46
CA SER A 224 -16.41 15.79 -3.11
C SER A 224 -15.41 15.83 -4.28
N LYS A 225 -14.98 17.02 -4.70
CA LYS A 225 -13.92 17.29 -5.71
C LYS A 225 -12.78 16.27 -5.73
N TYR A 226 -12.41 15.81 -4.54
CA TYR A 226 -11.23 15.01 -4.29
C TYR A 226 -11.51 13.51 -4.18
N ALA A 227 -12.76 13.05 -4.32
CA ALA A 227 -13.11 11.63 -4.16
C ALA A 227 -12.36 10.75 -5.16
N GLY A 228 -12.28 11.16 -6.43
CA GLY A 228 -11.49 10.47 -7.45
C GLY A 228 -10.00 10.46 -7.13
N MET A 229 -9.45 11.60 -6.72
CA MET A 229 -8.03 11.72 -6.36
C MET A 229 -7.68 10.88 -5.12
N LYS A 230 -8.54 10.87 -4.10
CA LYS A 230 -8.40 10.02 -2.92
C LYS A 230 -8.40 8.54 -3.30
N LEU A 231 -9.33 8.13 -4.16
CA LEU A 231 -9.44 6.75 -4.61
C LEU A 231 -8.17 6.31 -5.35
N LEU A 232 -7.63 7.18 -6.22
CA LEU A 232 -6.34 6.94 -6.88
C LEU A 232 -5.18 6.85 -5.88
N THR A 233 -5.08 7.79 -4.95
CA THR A 233 -3.99 7.83 -3.97
C THR A 233 -4.01 6.58 -3.08
N PHE A 234 -5.17 6.22 -2.52
CA PHE A 234 -5.32 5.00 -1.71
C PHE A 234 -4.98 3.74 -2.51
N SER A 235 -5.48 3.64 -3.74
CA SER A 235 -5.22 2.48 -4.60
C SER A 235 -3.74 2.32 -4.91
N LEU A 236 -3.06 3.42 -5.26
CA LEU A 236 -1.63 3.39 -5.51
C LEU A 236 -0.84 3.11 -4.23
N ASN A 237 -1.24 3.67 -3.09
CA ASN A 237 -0.65 3.40 -1.79
C ASN A 237 -0.72 1.92 -1.38
N VAL A 238 -1.85 1.26 -1.65
CA VAL A 238 -2.01 -0.20 -1.46
C VAL A 238 -1.06 -0.96 -2.36
N ALA A 239 -1.02 -0.62 -3.66
CA ALA A 239 -0.13 -1.28 -4.62
C ALA A 239 1.34 -1.13 -4.21
N VAL A 240 1.79 0.08 -3.89
CA VAL A 240 3.19 0.34 -3.52
C VAL A 240 3.57 -0.35 -2.21
N ARG A 241 2.69 -0.39 -1.20
CA ARG A 241 2.93 -1.16 0.04
C ARG A 241 3.09 -2.66 -0.23
N LEU A 242 2.25 -3.23 -1.09
CA LEU A 242 2.35 -4.64 -1.48
C LEU A 242 3.60 -4.92 -2.33
N ILE A 243 3.98 -3.99 -3.22
CA ILE A 243 5.22 -4.11 -4.00
C ILE A 243 6.42 -4.07 -3.06
N LEU A 244 6.46 -3.13 -2.11
CA LEU A 244 7.52 -3.04 -1.11
C LEU A 244 7.60 -4.34 -0.30
N TYR A 245 6.47 -4.83 0.22
CA TYR A 245 6.43 -6.11 0.92
C TYR A 245 6.96 -7.27 0.06
N SER A 246 6.52 -7.34 -1.20
CA SER A 246 6.97 -8.35 -2.15
C SER A 246 8.49 -8.27 -2.37
N ILE A 247 9.05 -7.08 -2.55
CA ILE A 247 10.49 -6.89 -2.76
C ILE A 247 11.27 -7.31 -1.51
N LEU A 248 10.76 -6.95 -0.32
CA LEU A 248 11.41 -7.25 0.95
C LEU A 248 11.37 -8.74 1.28
N PHE A 249 10.26 -9.43 1.06
CA PHE A 249 10.06 -10.79 1.58
C PHE A 249 10.01 -11.89 0.53
N LEU A 250 9.52 -11.59 -0.67
CA LEU A 250 9.35 -12.55 -1.78
C LEU A 250 10.42 -12.34 -2.86
N GLY A 251 11.24 -11.31 -2.70
CA GLY A 251 12.34 -10.98 -3.57
C GLY A 251 11.97 -10.31 -4.89
N PRO A 252 13.01 -9.94 -5.63
CA PRO A 252 12.93 -9.14 -6.86
C PRO A 252 12.29 -9.89 -8.02
N GLY A 253 11.95 -9.15 -9.07
CA GLY A 253 11.40 -9.69 -10.30
C GLY A 253 11.33 -8.64 -11.40
N SER A 254 10.98 -9.09 -12.61
CA SER A 254 10.44 -8.19 -13.63
C SER A 254 9.14 -7.57 -13.14
N VAL A 255 8.66 -6.49 -13.78
CA VAL A 255 7.39 -5.84 -13.43
C VAL A 255 6.24 -6.86 -13.35
N LEU A 256 6.18 -7.81 -14.29
CA LEU A 256 5.17 -8.87 -14.30
C LEU A 256 5.33 -9.87 -13.15
N VAL A 257 6.56 -10.33 -12.88
CA VAL A 257 6.82 -11.26 -11.78
C VAL A 257 6.53 -10.60 -10.42
N THR A 258 6.91 -9.34 -10.25
CA THR A 258 6.57 -8.56 -9.05
C THR A 258 5.06 -8.38 -8.91
N THR A 259 4.34 -8.15 -10.01
CA THR A 259 2.87 -8.08 -9.99
C THR A 259 2.26 -9.42 -9.54
N LEU A 260 2.78 -10.55 -10.02
CA LEU A 260 2.34 -11.87 -9.57
C LEU A 260 2.61 -12.07 -8.06
N LYS A 261 3.80 -11.69 -7.58
CA LYS A 261 4.14 -11.77 -6.15
C LYS A 261 3.28 -10.84 -5.29
N VAL A 262 2.93 -9.66 -5.79
CA VAL A 262 1.95 -8.76 -5.17
C VAL A 262 0.59 -9.45 -5.02
N LEU A 263 0.12 -10.17 -6.05
CA LEU A 263 -1.12 -10.95 -5.94
C LEU A 263 -1.00 -12.08 -4.91
N ILE A 264 0.14 -12.79 -4.87
CA ILE A 264 0.41 -13.83 -3.87
C ILE A 264 0.37 -13.27 -2.44
N ALA A 265 0.97 -12.10 -2.20
CA ALA A 265 0.93 -11.42 -0.90
C ALA A 265 -0.45 -10.84 -0.58
N PHE A 266 -1.19 -10.39 -1.61
CA PHE A 266 -2.53 -9.82 -1.45
C PHE A 266 -3.55 -10.85 -0.95
N VAL A 267 -3.51 -12.09 -1.44
CA VAL A 267 -4.50 -13.12 -1.04
C VAL A 267 -4.58 -13.31 0.49
N PRO A 268 -3.49 -13.61 1.22
CA PRO A 268 -3.56 -13.77 2.67
C PRO A 268 -3.83 -12.44 3.39
N ALA A 269 -3.32 -11.31 2.87
CA ALA A 269 -3.62 -9.99 3.44
C ALA A 269 -5.12 -9.66 3.33
N ALA A 270 -5.74 -9.96 2.19
CA ALA A 270 -7.16 -9.75 1.96
C ALA A 270 -8.03 -10.63 2.87
N LEU A 271 -7.64 -11.88 3.09
CA LEU A 271 -8.31 -12.77 4.05
C LEU A 271 -8.25 -12.19 5.48
N VAL A 272 -7.08 -11.75 5.93
CA VAL A 272 -6.92 -11.11 7.24
C VAL A 272 -7.76 -9.83 7.31
N GLY A 273 -7.71 -8.98 6.29
CA GLY A 273 -8.48 -7.75 6.24
C GLY A 273 -9.99 -7.99 6.30
N MET A 274 -10.49 -9.03 5.65
CA MET A 274 -11.90 -9.43 5.75
C MET A 274 -12.26 -9.85 7.17
N LEU A 275 -11.46 -10.70 7.82
CA LEU A 275 -11.68 -11.11 9.21
C LEU A 275 -11.69 -9.90 10.15
N VAL A 276 -10.73 -8.98 10.00
CA VAL A 276 -10.66 -7.75 10.78
C VAL A 276 -11.91 -6.89 10.55
N SER A 277 -12.36 -6.76 9.30
CA SER A 277 -13.55 -5.97 8.96
C SER A 277 -14.85 -6.51 9.56
N MET A 278 -14.93 -7.82 9.83
CA MET A 278 -16.10 -8.46 10.45
C MET A 278 -16.18 -8.25 11.97
N VAL A 279 -15.03 -8.20 12.65
CA VAL A 279 -14.96 -8.13 14.13
C VAL A 279 -14.80 -6.68 14.63
N SER A 280 -14.32 -5.79 13.75
CA SER A 280 -13.89 -4.42 14.06
C SER A 280 -14.97 -3.55 14.75
N SER A 281 -14.81 -3.34 16.06
CA SER A 281 -15.26 -2.12 16.75
C SER A 281 -14.11 -1.11 16.83
N ALA A 282 -14.40 0.18 16.92
CA ALA A 282 -13.37 1.23 17.00
C ALA A 282 -12.37 1.00 18.14
N LYS A 283 -12.85 0.53 19.32
CA LYS A 283 -11.97 0.19 20.45
C LYS A 283 -11.08 -1.02 20.16
N LEU A 284 -11.64 -2.06 19.54
CA LEU A 284 -10.89 -3.27 19.19
C LEU A 284 -9.79 -2.96 18.16
N MET A 285 -10.08 -2.08 17.19
CA MET A 285 -9.09 -1.65 16.21
C MET A 285 -7.91 -0.92 16.85
N VAL A 286 -8.15 -0.10 17.87
CA VAL A 286 -7.06 0.55 18.62
C VAL A 286 -6.17 -0.50 19.30
N TYR A 287 -6.75 -1.48 20.01
CA TYR A 287 -5.96 -2.53 20.65
C TYR A 287 -5.20 -3.42 19.66
N LEU A 288 -5.86 -3.81 18.56
CA LEU A 288 -5.24 -4.63 17.53
C LEU A 288 -4.03 -3.92 16.91
N ASN A 289 -4.17 -2.64 16.58
CA ASN A 289 -3.09 -1.84 16.00
C ASN A 289 -1.95 -1.62 16.98
N THR A 290 -2.25 -1.34 18.25
CA THR A 290 -1.21 -1.23 19.28
C THR A 290 -0.47 -2.55 19.46
N LEU A 291 -1.19 -3.67 19.52
CA LEU A 291 -0.58 -5.01 19.61
C LEU A 291 0.32 -5.31 18.42
N LEU A 292 -0.14 -4.98 17.20
CA LEU A 292 0.61 -5.15 15.96
C LEU A 292 1.93 -4.37 15.97
N VAL A 293 1.91 -3.11 16.41
CA VAL A 293 3.12 -2.29 16.60
C VAL A 293 4.06 -2.91 17.62
N VAL A 294 3.54 -3.33 18.78
CA VAL A 294 4.35 -3.93 19.85
C VAL A 294 5.01 -5.23 19.38
N LEU A 295 4.27 -6.12 18.71
CA LEU A 295 4.82 -7.36 18.17
C LEU A 295 5.88 -7.10 17.08
N SER A 296 5.68 -6.08 16.25
CA SER A 296 6.66 -5.66 15.23
C SER A 296 7.94 -5.13 15.86
N PHE A 297 7.80 -4.35 16.93
CA PHE A 297 8.95 -3.88 17.70
C PHE A 297 9.71 -5.03 18.38
N ILE A 298 8.99 -5.97 18.99
CA ILE A 298 9.59 -7.18 19.58
C ILE A 298 10.33 -7.99 18.51
N SER A 299 9.75 -8.16 17.32
CA SER A 299 10.41 -8.83 16.20
C SER A 299 11.71 -8.14 15.78
N LEU A 300 11.74 -6.81 15.79
CA LEU A 300 12.94 -6.03 15.50
C LEU A 300 14.01 -6.22 16.56
N VAL A 301 13.65 -6.13 17.84
CA VAL A 301 14.58 -6.32 18.96
C VAL A 301 15.20 -7.72 18.92
N PHE A 302 14.40 -8.77 18.70
CA PHE A 302 14.92 -10.14 18.60
C PHE A 302 15.86 -10.35 17.41
N THR A 303 15.71 -9.59 16.33
CA THR A 303 16.59 -9.70 15.16
C THR A 303 17.89 -8.92 15.35
N SER A 304 17.90 -7.93 16.25
CA SER A 304 19.08 -7.13 16.59
C SER A 304 19.96 -7.73 17.70
N LEU A 305 19.49 -8.78 18.37
CA LEU A 305 20.19 -9.52 19.43
C LEU A 305 20.93 -10.73 18.85
#